data_AF-A0A5P8LXI0-F1
#
_entry.id   AF-A0A5P8LXI0-F1
#
_cell.length_a   1.000
_cell.length_b   1.000
_cell.length_c   1.000
_cell.angle_alpha   90.00
_cell.angle_beta   90.00
_cell.angle_gamma   90.00
#
_symmetry.space_group_name_H-M   'P 1'
#
loop_
_entity.id
_entity.type
_entity.pdbx_description
1 polymer ?
#
loop_
_entity_poly.entity_id
_entity_poly.type
_entity_poly.pdbx_seq_one_letter_code
_entity_poly.pdbx_strand_id
1 'polypeptide(L)'
;MTNRSLLAAVCLLLCLSAGPLVTSADEDIRPPDEDAVVIDIDPAGSDTVTLFFQTGPTYEPTERARERAEDADIPVIDIRTREVDAVQTVRINGNLVEGGPLYETTIETDLGRQTGVLQREMTSETIRGLTVEESTVIVDVPTGATVHPASQQSHSFGRERYGVDGRPWLSGDGITYGVGPIDLALLCGLLVGSFLVPYLFFRRWGRSIAGCDESLAERVHSVRETRSIAAFYGPVVPLVAALWFGAFAPIEFLTASILSASPSGTWWTVTLWFVAFTPFACVTWLGSTLATTPIYRRLVDAPYDRRRVLVTWSKSTVITVVWYWLVVVVLYSFSSRIVDYPAVGALLVGLLLVVRAGVTPALVVLANGIDSVTDEVAADIRELCDDVGIDVRGVYRLETGDSPQMNGHLTGLPGLYWIFVTDDLLEQCDSAQIRAVVAHEIGHLRGYHIPKRILFSVGYWFVGFTAYSVVPSIWLLLIAVAFYRFYALGWVTTAQEYAADAYAASATSPETVVSMLERLAQFNIMKRDRGRQKDLANGHPSIQKRITQLRDDAAISGDDPDGDPGDA
;
A
#
# COMPACT_ATOMS: atom_id res chain seq x y z
N MET A 1 -27.69 5.64 -0.99
CA MET A 1 -26.68 6.66 -1.36
C MET A 1 -25.85 6.13 -2.52
N THR A 2 -25.95 6.74 -3.70
CA THR A 2 -25.25 6.32 -4.94
C THR A 2 -23.75 6.59 -4.86
N ASN A 3 -22.90 5.84 -5.60
CA ASN A 3 -21.44 6.03 -5.74
C ASN A 3 -20.97 7.49 -5.91
N ARG A 4 -21.84 8.38 -6.41
CA ARG A 4 -21.60 9.84 -6.50
C ARG A 4 -21.29 10.50 -5.15
N SER A 5 -21.91 10.08 -4.05
CA SER A 5 -21.66 10.67 -2.72
C SER A 5 -20.33 10.22 -2.11
N LEU A 6 -19.81 9.05 -2.49
CA LEU A 6 -18.50 8.57 -2.03
C LEU A 6 -17.36 9.30 -2.78
N LEU A 7 -17.53 9.50 -4.09
CA LEU A 7 -16.59 10.25 -4.92
C LEU A 7 -16.53 11.73 -4.48
N ALA A 8 -17.67 12.33 -4.16
CA ALA A 8 -17.74 13.67 -3.62
C ALA A 8 -17.05 13.79 -2.25
N ALA A 9 -17.19 12.79 -1.37
CA ALA A 9 -16.51 12.77 -0.07
C ALA A 9 -14.98 12.65 -0.21
N VAL A 10 -14.50 11.87 -1.19
CA VAL A 10 -13.06 11.77 -1.51
C VAL A 10 -12.53 13.07 -2.10
N CYS A 11 -13.27 13.73 -3.00
CA CYS A 11 -12.91 15.06 -3.51
C CYS A 11 -12.91 16.14 -2.41
N LEU A 12 -13.83 16.07 -1.45
CA LEU A 12 -13.87 17.01 -0.32
C LEU A 12 -12.67 16.80 0.63
N LEU A 13 -12.28 15.55 0.87
CA LEU A 13 -11.06 15.19 1.61
C LEU A 13 -9.78 15.65 0.89
N LEU A 14 -9.77 15.68 -0.44
CA LEU A 14 -8.67 16.20 -1.25
C LEU A 14 -8.57 17.73 -1.20
N CYS A 15 -9.69 18.45 -1.16
CA CYS A 15 -9.68 19.92 -1.04
C CYS A 15 -9.31 20.42 0.37
N LEU A 16 -9.53 19.61 1.41
CA LEU A 16 -9.16 19.93 2.80
C LEU A 16 -7.65 19.71 3.09
N SER A 17 -6.86 19.28 2.11
CA SER A 17 -5.41 19.10 2.23
C SER A 17 -4.58 20.39 2.01
N ALA A 18 -5.22 21.50 1.68
CA ALA A 18 -4.60 22.83 1.72
C ALA A 18 -4.59 23.33 3.18
N GLY A 19 -3.47 23.16 3.87
CA GLY A 19 -3.34 23.47 5.29
C GLY A 19 -3.58 24.95 5.62
N PRO A 20 -4.08 25.27 6.84
CA PRO A 20 -4.28 26.64 7.27
C PRO A 20 -2.96 27.31 7.67
N LEU A 21 -2.80 28.58 7.28
CA LEU A 21 -1.84 29.52 7.87
C LEU A 21 -2.29 29.82 9.31
N VAL A 22 -1.50 29.39 10.30
CA VAL A 22 -1.72 29.75 11.70
C VAL A 22 -0.65 30.76 12.11
N THR A 23 -1.12 31.96 12.45
CA THR A 23 -0.41 33.03 13.14
C THR A 23 -0.38 32.73 14.64
N SER A 24 0.79 32.73 15.27
CA SER A 24 0.93 32.66 16.73
C SER A 24 0.99 34.07 17.33
N ALA A 25 0.18 34.30 18.37
CA ALA A 25 0.25 35.46 19.25
C ALA A 25 1.05 35.13 20.52
N ASP A 26 1.68 36.17 21.07
CA ASP A 26 2.57 36.23 22.24
C ASP A 26 2.10 35.48 23.50
N GLU A 27 3.05 34.81 24.15
CA GLU A 27 3.15 34.79 25.62
C GLU A 27 4.64 34.90 26.04
N ASP A 28 4.85 35.80 26.98
CA ASP A 28 6.08 36.39 27.53
C ASP A 28 7.08 35.35 28.09
N ILE A 29 8.26 35.20 27.47
CA ILE A 29 9.39 34.43 28.03
C ILE A 29 10.69 35.20 27.78
N ARG A 30 11.35 35.61 28.88
CA ARG A 30 12.66 36.29 28.85
C ARG A 30 13.75 35.37 28.28
N PRO A 31 14.66 35.87 27.44
CA PRO A 31 15.80 35.08 26.94
C PRO A 31 16.86 34.84 28.04
N PRO A 32 17.60 33.72 27.98
CA PRO A 32 18.77 33.46 28.82
C PRO A 32 19.97 34.30 28.35
N ASP A 33 20.71 34.88 29.30
CA ASP A 33 21.84 35.81 29.12
C ASP A 33 23.18 35.12 28.74
N GLU A 34 23.23 34.15 27.82
CA GLU A 34 24.48 33.41 27.54
C GLU A 34 24.91 33.40 26.06
N ASP A 35 25.55 34.49 25.65
CA ASP A 35 26.95 34.54 25.18
C ASP A 35 27.67 33.29 24.65
N ALA A 36 27.35 32.74 23.47
CA ALA A 36 28.21 31.70 22.86
C ALA A 36 29.47 32.30 22.23
N VAL A 37 30.65 31.82 22.63
CA VAL A 37 31.97 32.28 22.14
C VAL A 37 32.52 31.27 21.13
N VAL A 38 32.78 31.72 19.91
CA VAL A 38 33.50 30.95 18.87
C VAL A 38 34.83 31.65 18.60
N ILE A 39 35.93 30.91 18.72
CA ILE A 39 37.30 31.40 18.53
C ILE A 39 37.87 30.71 17.28
N ASP A 40 38.14 31.48 16.23
CA ASP A 40 38.88 31.00 15.07
C ASP A 40 40.27 31.66 15.04
N ILE A 41 41.30 30.85 14.82
CA ILE A 41 42.71 31.27 14.86
C ILE A 41 43.31 31.01 13.48
N ASP A 42 43.66 32.07 12.75
CA ASP A 42 44.31 31.96 11.45
C ASP A 42 45.79 31.52 11.62
N PRO A 43 46.17 30.31 11.19
CA PRO A 43 47.54 29.82 11.36
C PRO A 43 48.54 30.41 10.33
N ALA A 44 48.08 31.22 9.37
CA ALA A 44 48.93 31.81 8.32
C ALA A 44 49.35 33.27 8.60
N GLY A 45 48.70 33.98 9.54
CA GLY A 45 49.09 35.30 10.02
C GLY A 45 48.98 35.35 11.54
N SER A 46 50.09 35.57 12.25
CA SER A 46 50.20 35.32 13.69
C SER A 46 49.53 36.34 14.61
N ASP A 47 48.76 37.29 14.11
CA ASP A 47 48.55 38.54 14.84
C ASP A 47 47.06 38.90 15.09
N THR A 48 46.10 38.00 14.84
CA THR A 48 44.66 38.30 14.99
C THR A 48 43.82 37.15 15.54
N VAL A 49 42.96 37.46 16.52
CA VAL A 49 41.93 36.57 17.09
C VAL A 49 40.55 37.14 16.76
N THR A 50 39.65 36.35 16.18
CA THR A 50 38.28 36.80 15.88
C THR A 50 37.29 36.19 16.85
N LEU A 51 36.48 37.06 17.46
CA LEU A 51 35.39 36.71 18.38
C LEU A 51 34.05 37.12 17.78
N PHE A 52 33.05 36.28 17.99
CA PHE A 52 31.65 36.58 17.66
C PHE A 52 30.83 36.60 18.94
N PHE A 53 30.04 37.66 19.13
CA PHE A 53 29.13 37.76 20.27
C PHE A 53 27.96 38.70 19.95
N GLN A 54 26.86 38.54 20.69
CA GLN A 54 25.80 39.53 20.73
C GLN A 54 26.12 40.60 21.77
N THR A 55 25.65 41.82 21.56
CA THR A 55 25.65 42.86 22.60
C THR A 55 24.23 43.33 22.85
N GLY A 56 23.82 43.37 24.12
CA GLY A 56 22.60 44.07 24.50
C GLY A 56 22.67 45.57 24.14
N PRO A 57 21.53 46.27 24.08
CA PRO A 57 21.44 47.65 23.59
C PRO A 57 22.21 48.71 24.42
N THR A 58 22.81 48.32 25.55
CA THR A 58 23.53 49.19 26.48
C THR A 58 25.02 48.87 26.62
N TYR A 59 25.58 47.95 25.83
CA TYR A 59 26.98 47.54 25.95
C TYR A 59 27.73 47.73 24.61
N GLU A 60 28.86 48.43 24.63
CA GLU A 60 29.65 48.68 23.42
C GLU A 60 30.45 47.41 23.05
N PRO A 61 30.35 46.88 21.80
CA PRO A 61 30.97 45.61 21.43
C PRO A 61 32.48 45.53 21.69
N THR A 62 33.17 46.65 21.52
CA THR A 62 34.61 46.77 21.75
C THR A 62 34.98 46.56 23.22
N GLU A 63 34.19 47.08 24.16
CA GLU A 63 34.44 46.90 25.60
C GLU A 63 34.20 45.45 26.02
N ARG A 64 33.16 44.82 25.47
CA ARG A 64 32.84 43.42 25.75
C ARG A 64 33.91 42.46 25.22
N ALA A 65 34.41 42.70 24.01
CA ALA A 65 35.53 41.94 23.46
C ALA A 65 36.79 42.08 24.31
N ARG A 66 37.05 43.29 24.84
CA ARG A 66 38.19 43.54 25.73
C ARG A 66 38.07 42.78 27.04
N GLU A 67 36.90 42.81 27.70
CA GLU A 67 36.64 42.07 28.93
C GLU A 67 36.85 40.56 28.73
N ARG A 68 36.32 39.99 27.65
CA ARG A 68 36.51 38.57 27.33
C ARG A 68 37.96 38.21 26.99
N ALA A 69 38.68 39.10 26.31
CA ALA A 69 40.09 38.91 26.03
C ALA A 69 40.94 38.93 27.32
N GLU A 70 40.61 39.83 28.26
CA GLU A 70 41.23 39.89 29.58
C GLU A 70 40.93 38.63 30.41
N ASP A 71 39.68 38.16 30.44
CA ASP A 71 39.30 36.90 31.09
C ASP A 71 40.06 35.68 30.53
N ALA A 72 40.41 35.73 29.24
CA ALA A 72 41.12 34.67 28.54
C ALA A 72 42.66 34.90 28.48
N ASP A 73 43.19 35.90 29.18
CA ASP A 73 44.62 36.25 29.20
C ASP A 73 45.22 36.56 27.80
N ILE A 74 44.42 37.13 26.89
CA ILE A 74 44.82 37.50 25.52
C ILE A 74 45.33 38.97 25.52
N PRO A 75 46.59 39.26 25.15
CA PRO A 75 47.09 40.63 25.04
C PRO A 75 46.44 41.36 23.85
N VAL A 76 45.73 42.46 24.13
CA VAL A 76 44.99 43.23 23.13
C VAL A 76 45.83 44.41 22.63
N ILE A 77 46.14 44.45 21.33
CA ILE A 77 46.83 45.57 20.65
C ILE A 77 45.82 46.52 20.01
N ASP A 78 44.87 45.99 19.25
CA ASP A 78 43.77 46.74 18.62
C ASP A 78 42.50 45.89 18.65
N ILE A 79 41.33 46.52 18.65
CA ILE A 79 40.04 45.83 18.55
C ILE A 79 39.24 46.49 17.43
N ARG A 80 38.90 45.72 16.41
CA ARG A 80 38.05 46.15 15.30
C ARG A 80 36.75 45.40 15.33
N THR A 81 35.66 46.13 15.47
CA THR A 81 34.31 45.59 15.47
C THR A 81 33.66 45.90 14.12
N ARG A 82 33.02 44.89 13.54
CA ARG A 82 32.22 45.02 12.34
C ARG A 82 30.88 44.34 12.58
N GLU A 83 29.81 45.06 12.32
CA GLU A 83 28.47 44.46 12.24
C GLU A 83 28.44 43.54 11.01
N VAL A 84 28.11 42.27 11.23
CA VAL A 84 27.97 41.28 10.17
C VAL A 84 26.48 41.02 9.98
N ASP A 85 26.03 41.04 8.72
CA ASP A 85 24.67 40.65 8.33
C ASP A 85 24.48 39.13 8.50
N ALA A 86 24.49 38.67 9.75
CA ALA A 86 24.27 37.30 10.16
C ALA A 86 23.20 37.29 11.26
N VAL A 87 22.05 36.66 10.97
CA VAL A 87 20.96 36.50 11.93
C VAL A 87 21.13 35.16 12.64
N GLN A 88 21.38 35.19 13.94
CA GLN A 88 21.39 33.96 14.73
C GLN A 88 19.94 33.54 15.02
N THR A 89 19.66 32.27 14.73
CA THR A 89 18.35 31.68 15.02
C THR A 89 18.44 30.88 16.31
N VAL A 90 17.99 31.46 17.42
CA VAL A 90 18.02 30.79 18.73
C VAL A 90 16.65 30.19 19.02
N ARG A 91 16.61 28.94 19.49
CA ARG A 91 15.35 28.24 19.78
C ARG A 91 15.16 28.06 21.29
N ILE A 92 14.37 28.95 21.89
CA ILE A 92 14.02 28.87 23.32
C ILE A 92 12.64 28.23 23.42
N ASN A 93 12.54 27.09 24.12
CA ASN A 93 11.28 26.35 24.33
C ASN A 93 10.49 26.01 23.04
N GLY A 94 11.18 25.88 21.90
CA GLY A 94 10.57 25.54 20.62
C GLY A 94 10.11 26.73 19.77
N ASN A 95 10.25 27.97 20.24
CA ASN A 95 9.98 29.16 19.45
C ASN A 95 11.28 29.74 18.87
N LEU A 96 11.20 30.22 17.63
CA LEU A 96 12.28 30.91 16.94
C LEU A 96 12.37 32.33 17.49
N VAL A 97 13.49 32.70 18.10
CA VAL A 97 13.77 34.08 18.47
C VAL A 97 14.86 34.56 17.52
N GLU A 98 14.55 35.59 16.72
CA GLU A 98 15.58 36.30 15.95
C GLU A 98 16.53 36.97 16.95
N GLY A 99 17.74 36.44 17.03
CA GLY A 99 18.84 37.14 17.67
C GLY A 99 19.18 38.38 16.85
N GLY A 100 19.46 39.49 17.53
CA GLY A 100 19.88 40.74 16.89
C GLY A 100 21.18 40.61 16.08
N PRO A 101 21.64 41.72 15.47
CA PRO A 101 22.82 41.71 14.62
C PRO A 101 24.04 41.17 15.39
N LEU A 102 24.79 40.29 14.72
CA LEU A 102 26.01 39.70 15.24
C LEU A 102 27.19 40.65 14.96
N TYR A 103 28.03 40.89 15.95
CA TYR A 103 29.25 41.65 15.76
C TYR A 103 30.43 40.70 15.63
N GLU A 104 31.13 40.79 14.50
CA GLU A 104 32.46 40.22 14.33
C GLU A 104 33.47 41.18 14.94
N THR A 105 34.24 40.69 15.90
CA THR A 105 35.27 41.49 16.55
C THR A 105 36.63 40.86 16.36
N THR A 106 37.49 41.52 15.60
CA THR A 106 38.88 41.11 15.42
C THR A 106 39.75 41.82 16.45
N ILE A 107 40.43 41.05 17.27
CA ILE A 107 41.42 41.51 18.23
C ILE A 107 42.80 41.28 17.62
N GLU A 108 43.54 42.36 17.39
CA GLU A 108 44.95 42.29 17.02
C GLU A 108 45.79 42.01 18.27
N THR A 109 46.71 41.06 18.20
CA THR A 109 47.50 40.56 19.34
C THR A 109 48.90 40.17 18.88
N ASP A 110 49.93 40.32 19.72
CA ASP A 110 51.33 39.94 19.41
C ASP A 110 51.69 38.53 19.89
N LEU A 111 50.67 37.66 20.04
CA LEU A 111 50.83 36.24 20.34
C LEU A 111 51.49 35.54 19.15
N GLY A 112 52.81 35.72 18.99
CA GLY A 112 53.61 34.99 18.03
C GLY A 112 53.32 33.47 18.11
N ARG A 113 53.37 32.79 16.96
CA ARG A 113 52.91 31.40 16.74
C ARG A 113 53.03 30.48 17.95
N GLN A 114 51.92 30.22 18.64
CA GLN A 114 51.79 29.17 19.65
C GLN A 114 50.77 28.11 19.21
N THR A 115 51.16 26.83 19.24
CA THR A 115 50.27 25.69 19.04
C THR A 115 49.64 25.29 20.38
N GLY A 116 48.33 25.52 20.52
CA GLY A 116 47.50 25.19 21.69
C GLY A 116 46.36 24.20 21.36
N VAL A 117 45.73 23.67 22.41
CA VAL A 117 45.05 22.36 22.47
C VAL A 117 43.73 22.27 21.70
N LEU A 118 43.78 22.04 20.38
CA LEU A 118 42.75 21.28 19.64
C LEU A 118 43.40 20.42 18.53
N GLN A 119 44.58 19.87 18.82
CA GLN A 119 45.24 18.87 17.97
C GLN A 119 44.96 17.43 18.44
N ARG A 120 43.70 16.99 18.38
CA ARG A 120 43.43 15.55 18.42
C ARG A 120 42.20 15.17 17.61
N GLU A 121 42.36 14.09 16.85
CA GLU A 121 41.28 13.41 16.15
C GLU A 121 40.18 13.04 17.15
N MET A 122 38.96 13.52 16.89
CA MET A 122 37.79 13.18 17.69
C MET A 122 37.50 11.69 17.56
N THR A 123 37.76 10.92 18.62
CA THR A 123 37.34 9.52 18.71
C THR A 123 36.03 9.40 19.50
N SER A 124 35.28 8.33 19.24
CA SER A 124 33.98 8.01 19.87
C SER A 124 33.99 8.05 21.40
N GLU A 125 35.16 7.86 22.02
CA GLU A 125 35.36 7.90 23.46
C GLU A 125 35.34 9.33 24.02
N THR A 126 35.74 10.32 23.21
CA THR A 126 35.71 11.76 23.54
C THR A 126 34.29 12.32 23.46
N ILE A 127 33.50 11.82 22.52
CA ILE A 127 32.09 12.21 22.33
C ILE A 127 31.20 11.66 23.47
N ARG A 128 31.50 10.46 23.98
CA ARG A 128 30.78 9.85 25.11
C ARG A 128 30.98 10.54 26.46
N GLY A 129 32.00 11.41 26.58
CA GLY A 129 32.30 12.18 27.79
C GLY A 129 31.49 13.47 27.94
N LEU A 130 30.73 13.88 26.92
CA LEU A 130 29.87 15.07 26.99
C LEU A 130 28.53 14.69 27.65
N THR A 131 28.38 15.05 28.92
CA THR A 131 27.16 14.82 29.69
C THR A 131 26.00 15.67 29.17
N VAL A 132 24.92 14.99 28.82
CA VAL A 132 23.63 15.53 28.39
C VAL A 132 22.89 16.07 29.62
N GLU A 133 23.13 17.30 30.02
CA GLU A 133 22.24 17.96 30.99
C GLU A 133 21.96 19.45 30.75
N GLU A 134 22.65 20.12 29.83
CA GLU A 134 22.33 21.50 29.47
C GLU A 134 22.19 21.63 27.96
N SER A 135 20.96 21.94 27.56
CA SER A 135 20.46 21.88 26.19
C SER A 135 20.89 23.09 25.37
N THR A 136 21.95 22.97 24.57
CA THR A 136 22.19 23.71 23.32
C THR A 136 23.29 22.99 22.51
N VAL A 137 23.09 22.79 21.20
CA VAL A 137 24.14 22.38 20.25
C VAL A 137 24.21 23.44 19.15
N ILE A 138 25.37 24.09 19.00
CA ILE A 138 25.66 25.08 17.96
C ILE A 138 26.52 24.40 16.89
N VAL A 139 26.19 24.59 15.62
CA VAL A 139 26.98 24.10 14.49
C VAL A 139 27.25 25.26 13.55
N ASP A 140 28.54 25.61 13.39
CA ASP A 140 28.99 26.65 12.46
C ASP A 140 29.11 26.12 11.03
N VAL A 141 28.58 26.88 10.06
CA VAL A 141 28.65 26.56 8.63
C VAL A 141 29.30 27.74 7.89
N PRO A 142 30.47 27.57 7.23
CA PRO A 142 31.16 28.65 6.54
C PRO A 142 30.42 29.16 5.28
N THR A 143 30.59 30.43 4.94
CA THR A 143 29.98 31.02 3.74
C THR A 143 30.55 30.39 2.47
N GLY A 144 29.69 29.80 1.64
CA GLY A 144 30.07 29.06 0.43
C GLY A 144 30.13 27.55 0.59
N ALA A 145 29.97 27.01 1.80
CA ALA A 145 29.76 25.58 2.02
C ALA A 145 28.32 25.18 1.64
N THR A 146 28.16 24.28 0.69
CA THR A 146 26.89 23.56 0.52
C THR A 146 26.79 22.46 1.56
N VAL A 147 26.01 22.71 2.62
CA VAL A 147 25.54 21.65 3.52
C VAL A 147 24.55 20.81 2.72
N HIS A 148 24.91 19.56 2.42
CA HIS A 148 23.91 18.60 2.00
C HIS A 148 23.07 18.25 3.24
N PRO A 149 21.75 18.48 3.24
CA PRO A 149 20.93 17.97 4.32
C PRO A 149 21.18 16.46 4.39
N ALA A 150 21.50 15.93 5.58
CA ALA A 150 21.19 14.53 5.83
C ALA A 150 19.73 14.39 5.42
N SER A 151 19.46 13.55 4.41
CA SER A 151 18.20 13.56 3.68
C SER A 151 17.03 13.63 4.66
N GLN A 152 16.31 14.74 4.59
CA GLN A 152 15.15 15.03 5.41
C GLN A 152 14.17 13.86 5.30
N GLN A 153 13.96 13.12 6.38
CA GLN A 153 12.75 12.32 6.51
C GLN A 153 11.80 13.07 7.42
N SER A 154 11.10 14.03 6.81
CA SER A 154 9.93 14.68 7.41
C SER A 154 8.91 13.60 7.75
N HIS A 155 8.60 13.42 9.03
CA HIS A 155 7.38 12.74 9.41
C HIS A 155 6.76 13.34 10.67
N SER A 156 5.44 13.48 10.60
CA SER A 156 4.45 14.09 11.51
C SER A 156 4.49 15.63 11.72
N PHE A 157 3.49 16.30 11.12
CA PHE A 157 2.95 17.61 11.55
C PHE A 157 3.96 18.75 11.77
N GLY A 158 4.97 18.88 10.90
CA GLY A 158 5.85 20.06 10.90
C GLY A 158 6.64 20.28 12.20
N ARG A 159 6.76 19.24 13.06
CA ARG A 159 7.61 19.29 14.25
C ARG A 159 8.81 18.38 14.05
N GLU A 160 9.93 18.99 13.68
CA GLU A 160 11.25 18.36 13.78
C GLU A 160 11.56 18.09 15.25
N ARG A 161 11.71 16.82 15.63
CA ARG A 161 12.23 16.43 16.95
C ARG A 161 13.45 15.55 16.76
N TYR A 162 14.59 16.10 17.16
CA TYR A 162 15.85 15.40 17.31
C TYR A 162 15.91 14.85 18.74
N GLY A 163 16.36 13.61 18.91
CA GLY A 163 16.51 12.99 20.23
C GLY A 163 17.87 12.33 20.35
N VAL A 164 18.73 12.85 21.21
CA VAL A 164 19.98 12.19 21.60
C VAL A 164 19.61 11.15 22.68
N ASP A 165 19.67 9.85 22.36
CA ASP A 165 19.33 8.81 23.33
C ASP A 165 20.56 8.47 24.20
N GLY A 166 20.49 8.78 25.49
CA GLY A 166 21.51 8.45 26.51
C GLY A 166 21.49 6.98 26.95
N ARG A 167 21.22 6.03 26.04
CA ARG A 167 21.16 4.60 26.38
C ARG A 167 22.46 3.88 26.00
N PRO A 168 23.15 3.19 26.93
CA PRO A 168 24.56 2.79 26.74
C PRO A 168 24.84 1.64 25.74
N TRP A 169 23.86 1.14 24.99
CA TRP A 169 24.00 -0.16 24.34
C TRP A 169 23.78 -0.21 22.82
N LEU A 170 23.47 0.90 22.15
CA LEU A 170 23.34 0.97 20.69
C LEU A 170 23.63 2.39 20.17
N SER A 171 24.89 2.81 20.08
CA SER A 171 25.23 4.01 19.29
C SER A 171 26.66 3.95 18.75
N GLY A 172 26.76 3.91 17.42
CA GLY A 172 27.83 4.57 16.68
C GLY A 172 27.51 6.06 16.56
N ASP A 173 28.53 6.87 16.34
CA ASP A 173 28.50 8.34 16.34
C ASP A 173 27.64 8.93 15.19
N GLY A 174 26.32 8.94 15.37
CA GLY A 174 25.38 9.57 14.44
C GLY A 174 24.17 10.13 15.17
N ILE A 175 23.62 11.23 14.66
CA ILE A 175 22.34 11.80 15.10
C ILE A 175 21.28 10.68 15.02
N THR A 176 20.80 10.21 16.16
CA THR A 176 19.73 9.22 16.22
C THR A 176 18.38 9.90 16.06
N TYR A 177 17.58 9.39 15.13
CA TYR A 177 16.19 9.81 14.95
C TYR A 177 15.33 9.04 15.94
N GLY A 178 14.82 9.72 16.97
CA GLY A 178 13.89 9.16 17.93
C GLY A 178 12.44 9.42 17.53
N VAL A 179 11.59 8.40 17.58
CA VAL A 179 10.14 8.59 17.46
C VAL A 179 9.63 9.11 18.80
N GLY A 180 9.07 10.31 18.82
CA GLY A 180 8.52 10.87 20.04
C GLY A 180 7.41 9.97 20.62
N PRO A 181 7.21 9.94 21.95
CA PRO A 181 6.15 9.16 22.58
C PRO A 181 4.76 9.53 22.04
N ILE A 182 4.58 10.78 21.59
CA ILE A 182 3.35 11.25 20.95
C ILE A 182 3.16 10.61 19.57
N ASP A 183 4.21 10.56 18.74
CA ASP A 183 4.14 9.96 17.40
C ASP A 183 3.87 8.46 17.48
N LEU A 184 4.50 7.78 18.44
CA LEU A 184 4.24 6.37 18.73
C LEU A 184 2.79 6.17 19.21
N ALA A 185 2.29 7.03 20.09
CA ALA A 185 0.90 6.98 20.55
C ALA A 185 -0.09 7.24 19.39
N LEU A 186 0.22 8.17 18.49
CA LEU A 186 -0.59 8.47 17.30
C LEU A 186 -0.61 7.30 16.32
N LEU A 187 0.53 6.65 16.06
CA LEU A 187 0.60 5.47 15.19
C LEU A 187 -0.11 4.26 15.80
N CYS A 188 0.04 4.04 17.12
CA CYS A 188 -0.73 3.02 17.84
C CYS A 188 -2.24 3.32 17.77
N GLY A 189 -2.62 4.57 18.01
CA GLY A 189 -4.00 5.04 17.88
C GLY A 189 -4.55 4.87 16.47
N LEU A 190 -3.75 5.15 15.45
CA LEU A 190 -4.08 4.94 14.06
C LEU A 190 -4.26 3.45 13.75
N LEU A 191 -3.37 2.58 14.21
CA LEU A 191 -3.46 1.13 13.98
C LEU A 191 -4.72 0.55 14.65
N VAL A 192 -5.02 0.97 15.88
CA VAL A 192 -6.25 0.59 16.59
C VAL A 192 -7.49 1.14 15.87
N GLY A 193 -7.45 2.42 15.44
CA GLY A 193 -8.50 3.06 14.66
C GLY A 193 -8.75 2.37 13.31
N SER A 194 -7.68 1.89 12.67
CA SER A 194 -7.70 1.13 11.40
C SER A 194 -8.51 -0.15 11.54
N PHE A 195 -8.56 -0.74 12.73
CA PHE A 195 -9.43 -1.88 13.02
C PHE A 195 -10.84 -1.42 13.43
N LEU A 196 -10.95 -0.55 14.45
CA LEU A 196 -12.22 -0.22 15.10
C LEU A 196 -13.18 0.55 14.19
N VAL A 197 -12.68 1.54 13.44
CA VAL A 197 -13.53 2.39 12.60
C VAL A 197 -14.19 1.56 11.49
N PRO A 198 -13.45 0.78 10.67
CA PRO A 198 -14.05 -0.08 9.65
C PRO A 198 -14.93 -1.17 10.27
N TYR A 199 -14.51 -1.76 11.40
CA TYR A 199 -15.31 -2.77 12.09
C TYR A 199 -16.69 -2.24 12.48
N LEU A 200 -16.74 -1.10 13.18
CA LEU A 200 -17.99 -0.51 13.65
C LEU A 200 -18.85 -0.02 12.49
N PHE A 201 -18.23 0.65 11.51
CA PHE A 201 -18.91 1.16 10.32
C PHE A 201 -19.57 0.03 9.53
N PHE A 202 -18.80 -0.98 9.10
CA PHE A 202 -19.33 -2.08 8.30
C PHE A 202 -20.27 -2.98 9.09
N ARG A 203 -20.10 -3.10 10.41
CA ARG A 203 -21.04 -3.86 11.26
C ARG A 203 -22.38 -3.14 11.36
N ARG A 204 -22.38 -1.82 11.52
CA ARG A 204 -23.62 -1.02 11.55
C ARG A 204 -24.29 -0.99 10.18
N TRP A 205 -23.52 -0.72 9.12
CA TRP A 205 -24.00 -0.70 7.74
C TRP A 205 -24.56 -2.06 7.32
N GLY A 206 -23.82 -3.14 7.54
CA GLY A 206 -24.26 -4.50 7.20
C GLY A 206 -25.53 -4.91 7.95
N ARG A 207 -25.69 -4.52 9.22
CA ARG A 207 -26.93 -4.76 9.99
C ARG A 207 -28.10 -3.97 9.43
N SER A 208 -27.86 -2.73 9.00
CA SER A 208 -28.89 -1.91 8.35
C SER A 208 -29.40 -2.61 7.09
N ILE A 209 -28.50 -3.05 6.21
CA ILE A 209 -28.88 -3.80 4.99
C ILE A 209 -29.61 -5.09 5.36
N ALA A 210 -29.09 -5.84 6.34
CA ALA A 210 -29.70 -7.08 6.76
C ALA A 210 -31.08 -6.89 7.40
N GLY A 211 -31.45 -5.68 7.86
CA GLY A 211 -32.77 -5.37 8.41
C GLY A 211 -33.73 -4.71 7.43
N CYS A 212 -33.32 -4.44 6.18
CA CYS A 212 -34.19 -3.85 5.17
C CYS A 212 -35.30 -4.82 4.73
N ASP A 213 -36.46 -4.27 4.39
CA ASP A 213 -37.59 -4.99 3.81
C ASP A 213 -37.39 -5.19 2.30
N GLU A 214 -36.36 -5.95 1.95
CA GLU A 214 -36.02 -6.35 0.59
C GLU A 214 -35.98 -7.87 0.49
N SER A 215 -36.00 -8.39 -0.74
CA SER A 215 -35.88 -9.83 -0.98
C SER A 215 -34.57 -10.39 -0.39
N LEU A 216 -34.57 -11.67 -0.01
CA LEU A 216 -33.36 -12.31 0.55
C LEU A 216 -32.16 -12.19 -0.40
N ALA A 217 -32.39 -12.37 -1.70
CA ALA A 217 -31.34 -12.26 -2.71
C ALA A 217 -30.75 -10.84 -2.80
N GLU A 218 -31.56 -9.80 -2.63
CA GLU A 218 -31.08 -8.42 -2.59
C GLU A 218 -30.27 -8.13 -1.33
N ARG A 219 -30.75 -8.56 -0.17
CA ARG A 219 -30.03 -8.41 1.10
C ARG A 219 -28.69 -9.14 1.07
N VAL A 220 -28.68 -10.39 0.62
CA VAL A 220 -27.45 -11.20 0.47
C VAL A 220 -26.48 -10.55 -0.52
N HIS A 221 -26.98 -10.09 -1.68
CA HIS A 221 -26.16 -9.40 -2.67
C HIS A 221 -25.54 -8.11 -2.11
N SER A 222 -26.34 -7.26 -1.47
CA SER A 222 -25.88 -5.99 -0.89
C SER A 222 -24.86 -6.20 0.23
N VAL A 223 -25.01 -7.25 1.03
CA VAL A 223 -24.00 -7.63 2.05
C VAL A 223 -22.72 -8.16 1.40
N ARG A 224 -22.79 -8.99 0.35
CA ARG A 224 -21.61 -9.43 -0.42
C ARG A 224 -20.89 -8.26 -1.08
N GLU A 225 -21.63 -7.30 -1.62
CA GLU A 225 -21.08 -6.06 -2.18
C GLU A 225 -20.37 -5.24 -1.09
N THR A 226 -21.01 -5.08 0.07
CA THR A 226 -20.39 -4.42 1.23
C THR A 226 -19.09 -5.11 1.63
N ARG A 227 -19.05 -6.45 1.65
CA ARG A 227 -17.82 -7.23 1.92
C ARG A 227 -16.72 -6.95 0.89
N SER A 228 -17.08 -6.89 -0.39
CA SER A 228 -16.15 -6.66 -1.49
C SER A 228 -15.56 -5.24 -1.44
N ILE A 229 -16.42 -4.24 -1.19
CA ILE A 229 -16.01 -2.84 -0.99
C ILE A 229 -15.10 -2.73 0.24
N ALA A 230 -15.47 -3.37 1.35
CA ALA A 230 -14.69 -3.32 2.58
C ALA A 230 -13.30 -3.96 2.43
N ALA A 231 -13.20 -5.05 1.68
CA ALA A 231 -11.92 -5.71 1.39
C ALA A 231 -11.00 -4.86 0.50
N PHE A 232 -11.55 -4.07 -0.43
CA PHE A 232 -10.76 -3.26 -1.35
C PHE A 232 -10.42 -1.86 -0.81
N TYR A 233 -11.42 -1.12 -0.33
CA TYR A 233 -11.24 0.28 0.10
C TYR A 233 -10.84 0.43 1.55
N GLY A 234 -11.19 -0.57 2.39
CA GLY A 234 -10.83 -0.57 3.80
C GLY A 234 -9.33 -0.34 4.01
N PRO A 235 -8.45 -1.13 3.37
CA PRO A 235 -6.99 -1.00 3.55
C PRO A 235 -6.37 0.33 3.05
N VAL A 236 -6.98 1.01 2.09
CA VAL A 236 -6.37 2.16 1.40
C VAL A 236 -6.34 3.40 2.28
N VAL A 237 -7.44 3.72 2.95
CA VAL A 237 -7.54 4.96 3.76
C VAL A 237 -6.56 4.96 4.93
N PRO A 238 -6.44 3.88 5.73
CA PRO A 238 -5.48 3.83 6.82
C PRO A 238 -4.04 3.74 6.36
N LEU A 239 -3.78 3.17 5.18
CA LEU A 239 -2.45 3.15 4.57
C LEU A 239 -2.00 4.56 4.16
N VAL A 240 -2.88 5.34 3.52
CA VAL A 240 -2.61 6.76 3.20
C VAL A 240 -2.43 7.58 4.48
N ALA A 241 -3.26 7.35 5.50
CA ALA A 241 -3.10 7.99 6.79
C ALA A 241 -1.75 7.60 7.44
N ALA A 242 -1.38 6.32 7.44
CA ALA A 242 -0.11 5.86 8.01
C ALA A 242 1.09 6.47 7.28
N LEU A 243 0.99 6.66 5.96
CA LEU A 243 2.00 7.37 5.17
C LEU A 243 2.13 8.83 5.64
N TRP A 244 1.00 9.51 5.87
CA TRP A 244 0.98 10.89 6.38
C TRP A 244 1.50 11.02 7.82
N PHE A 245 1.15 10.07 8.68
CA PHE A 245 1.61 10.01 10.07
C PHE A 245 3.04 9.43 10.21
N GLY A 246 3.68 9.07 9.10
CA GLY A 246 5.07 8.68 9.10
C GLY A 246 5.38 7.35 9.75
N ALA A 247 4.54 6.35 9.50
CA ALA A 247 4.75 4.98 9.98
C ALA A 247 6.12 4.39 9.56
N PHE A 248 6.80 4.98 8.58
CA PHE A 248 8.11 4.52 8.12
C PHE A 248 9.22 4.73 9.16
N ALA A 249 9.38 5.95 9.70
CA ALA A 249 10.45 6.28 10.65
C ALA A 249 10.52 5.33 11.88
N PRO A 250 9.41 5.00 12.57
CA PRO A 250 9.45 4.02 13.67
C PRO A 250 9.82 2.61 13.24
N ILE A 251 9.46 2.22 12.02
CA ILE A 251 9.69 0.87 11.55
C ILE A 251 11.12 0.73 11.03
N GLU A 252 11.65 1.76 10.38
CA GLU A 252 13.07 1.89 10.10
C GLU A 252 13.89 1.84 11.40
N PHE A 253 13.53 2.64 12.42
CA PHE A 253 14.18 2.61 13.73
C PHE A 253 14.13 1.21 14.38
N LEU A 254 12.96 0.56 14.41
CA LEU A 254 12.80 -0.77 14.98
C LEU A 254 13.62 -1.81 14.22
N THR A 255 13.62 -1.75 12.88
CA THR A 255 14.37 -2.70 12.05
C THR A 255 15.87 -2.50 12.18
N ALA A 256 16.36 -1.26 12.23
CA ALA A 256 17.75 -0.95 12.52
C ALA A 256 18.18 -1.42 13.93
N SER A 257 17.26 -1.33 14.91
CA SER A 257 17.50 -1.79 16.29
C SER A 257 17.56 -3.32 16.43
N ILE A 258 16.83 -4.05 15.59
CA ILE A 258 16.76 -5.53 15.63
C ILE A 258 17.81 -6.15 14.69
N LEU A 259 18.03 -5.53 13.52
CA LEU A 259 18.92 -5.98 12.46
C LEU A 259 20.06 -4.97 12.33
N SER A 260 21.07 -5.11 13.19
CA SER A 260 22.27 -4.27 13.23
C SER A 260 23.09 -4.29 11.92
N ALA A 261 22.88 -5.31 11.09
CA ALA A 261 23.41 -5.43 9.74
C ALA A 261 22.26 -5.61 8.74
N SER A 262 21.52 -4.54 8.48
CA SER A 262 20.49 -4.56 7.43
C SER A 262 21.14 -4.53 6.04
N PRO A 263 20.69 -5.37 5.08
CA PRO A 263 21.18 -5.31 3.71
C PRO A 263 21.02 -3.90 3.12
N SER A 264 22.05 -3.40 2.44
CA SER A 264 21.93 -2.18 1.66
C SER A 264 21.33 -2.49 0.29
N GLY A 265 20.33 -1.72 -0.14
CA GLY A 265 19.75 -1.87 -1.48
C GLY A 265 18.30 -1.44 -1.60
N THR A 266 17.96 -0.97 -2.78
CA THR A 266 16.64 -0.46 -3.18
C THR A 266 15.49 -1.42 -2.86
N TRP A 267 15.68 -2.73 -3.04
CA TRP A 267 14.66 -3.75 -2.75
C TRP A 267 14.44 -3.98 -1.25
N TRP A 268 15.49 -3.81 -0.42
CA TRP A 268 15.40 -3.95 1.03
C TRP A 268 14.61 -2.79 1.61
N THR A 269 14.92 -1.56 1.20
CA THR A 269 14.14 -0.37 1.58
C THR A 269 12.67 -0.57 1.22
N VAL A 270 12.33 -0.95 -0.01
CA VAL A 270 10.93 -1.24 -0.39
C VAL A 270 10.29 -2.30 0.47
N THR A 271 11.04 -3.34 0.83
CA THR A 271 10.54 -4.41 1.70
C THR A 271 10.23 -3.87 3.09
N LEU A 272 11.08 -3.02 3.66
CA LEU A 272 10.81 -2.34 4.93
C LEU A 272 9.57 -1.45 4.85
N TRP A 273 9.44 -0.63 3.79
CA TRP A 273 8.22 0.15 3.54
C TRP A 273 6.99 -0.76 3.47
N PHE A 274 7.04 -1.83 2.68
CA PHE A 274 5.92 -2.75 2.52
C PHE A 274 5.52 -3.40 3.86
N VAL A 275 6.48 -3.88 4.63
CA VAL A 275 6.26 -4.43 5.98
C VAL A 275 5.70 -3.37 6.91
N ALA A 276 6.13 -2.10 6.78
CA ALA A 276 5.66 -1.00 7.60
C ALA A 276 4.16 -0.72 7.45
N PHE A 277 3.65 -0.74 6.21
CA PHE A 277 2.24 -0.43 5.92
C PHE A 277 1.32 -1.65 5.97
N THR A 278 1.87 -2.86 5.84
CA THR A 278 1.08 -4.10 5.83
C THR A 278 0.16 -4.26 7.06
N PRO A 279 0.58 -3.98 8.31
CA PRO A 279 -0.30 -4.06 9.47
C PRO A 279 -1.56 -3.22 9.34
N PHE A 280 -1.46 -1.97 8.87
CA PHE A 280 -2.60 -1.07 8.70
C PHE A 280 -3.62 -1.62 7.69
N ALA A 281 -3.13 -2.16 6.57
CA ALA A 281 -3.98 -2.82 5.58
C ALA A 281 -4.64 -4.10 6.15
N CYS A 282 -3.86 -4.95 6.80
CA CYS A 282 -4.31 -6.24 7.34
C CYS A 282 -5.32 -6.08 8.47
N VAL A 283 -5.08 -5.21 9.46
CA VAL A 283 -6.02 -5.02 10.58
C VAL A 283 -7.34 -4.42 10.10
N THR A 284 -7.32 -3.55 9.10
CA THR A 284 -8.56 -3.04 8.51
C THR A 284 -9.32 -4.10 7.75
N TRP A 285 -8.63 -4.93 6.97
CA TRP A 285 -9.26 -6.04 6.28
C TRP A 285 -9.83 -7.06 7.28
N LEU A 286 -9.12 -7.35 8.36
CA LEU A 286 -9.59 -8.21 9.45
C LEU A 286 -10.84 -7.64 10.11
N GLY A 287 -10.81 -6.37 10.52
CA GLY A 287 -11.95 -5.68 11.13
C GLY A 287 -13.19 -5.72 10.22
N SER A 288 -12.99 -5.41 8.94
CA SER A 288 -14.04 -5.50 7.92
C SER A 288 -14.62 -6.91 7.77
N THR A 289 -13.77 -7.93 7.75
CA THR A 289 -14.16 -9.34 7.63
C THR A 289 -14.95 -9.82 8.85
N LEU A 290 -14.47 -9.51 10.06
CA LEU A 290 -15.14 -9.86 11.31
C LEU A 290 -16.44 -9.09 11.52
N ALA A 291 -16.58 -7.90 10.95
CA ALA A 291 -17.80 -7.11 11.01
C ALA A 291 -18.92 -7.67 10.14
N THR A 292 -18.58 -8.13 8.93
CA THR A 292 -19.55 -8.46 7.88
C THR A 292 -19.85 -9.95 7.76
N THR A 293 -18.89 -10.82 8.04
CA THR A 293 -19.06 -12.28 7.92
C THR A 293 -20.18 -12.85 8.80
N PRO A 294 -20.33 -12.46 10.09
CA PRO A 294 -21.41 -12.97 10.92
C PRO A 294 -22.80 -12.56 10.40
N ILE A 295 -22.89 -11.38 9.79
CA ILE A 295 -24.13 -10.86 9.22
C ILE A 295 -24.50 -11.67 7.98
N TYR A 296 -23.54 -11.86 7.07
CA TYR A 296 -23.72 -12.69 5.90
C TYR A 296 -24.13 -14.11 6.25
N ARG A 297 -23.43 -14.76 7.19
CA ARG A 297 -23.70 -16.14 7.63
C ARG A 297 -25.12 -16.31 8.16
N ARG A 298 -25.61 -15.37 8.98
CA ARG A 298 -26.99 -15.37 9.47
C ARG A 298 -28.03 -15.21 8.36
N LEU A 299 -27.72 -14.46 7.30
CA LEU A 299 -28.65 -14.28 6.19
C LEU A 299 -28.81 -15.53 5.35
N VAL A 300 -27.72 -16.27 5.14
CA VAL A 300 -27.71 -17.50 4.33
C VAL A 300 -27.88 -18.76 5.17
N ASP A 301 -28.24 -18.61 6.43
CA ASP A 301 -28.39 -19.70 7.42
C ASP A 301 -27.21 -20.68 7.47
N ALA A 302 -25.99 -20.15 7.38
CA ALA A 302 -24.76 -20.95 7.39
C ALA A 302 -24.08 -20.92 8.77
N PRO A 303 -23.42 -22.02 9.18
CA PRO A 303 -22.67 -22.07 10.42
C PRO A 303 -21.58 -20.98 10.49
N TYR A 304 -21.35 -20.47 11.70
CA TYR A 304 -20.37 -19.43 11.95
C TYR A 304 -19.42 -19.86 13.07
N ASP A 305 -18.21 -20.26 12.68
CA ASP A 305 -17.08 -20.40 13.58
C ASP A 305 -16.06 -19.28 13.34
N ARG A 306 -15.82 -18.48 14.39
CA ARG A 306 -14.84 -17.39 14.35
C ARG A 306 -13.41 -17.91 14.16
N ARG A 307 -13.06 -19.06 14.72
CA ARG A 307 -11.70 -19.62 14.60
C ARG A 307 -11.41 -20.00 13.16
N ARG A 308 -12.32 -20.72 12.49
CA ARG A 308 -12.18 -21.05 11.07
C ARG A 308 -12.12 -19.81 10.18
N VAL A 309 -12.93 -18.77 10.46
CA VAL A 309 -12.87 -17.49 9.74
C VAL A 309 -11.48 -16.85 9.87
N LEU A 310 -10.90 -16.84 11.09
CA LEU A 310 -9.55 -16.32 11.30
C LEU A 310 -8.49 -17.14 10.55
N VAL A 311 -8.56 -18.47 10.57
CA VAL A 311 -7.62 -19.32 9.83
C VAL A 311 -7.70 -19.06 8.32
N THR A 312 -8.91 -19.00 7.77
CA THR A 312 -9.14 -18.76 6.34
C THR A 312 -8.66 -17.38 5.93
N TRP A 313 -8.95 -16.37 6.75
CA TRP A 313 -8.47 -15.00 6.57
C TRP A 313 -6.93 -14.94 6.63
N SER A 314 -6.30 -15.59 7.61
CA SER A 314 -4.84 -15.58 7.76
C SER A 314 -4.14 -16.21 6.55
N LYS A 315 -4.58 -17.39 6.10
CA LYS A 315 -4.04 -18.04 4.89
C LYS A 315 -4.15 -17.13 3.67
N SER A 316 -5.34 -16.58 3.44
CA SER A 316 -5.61 -15.67 2.32
C SER A 316 -4.78 -14.40 2.40
N THR A 317 -4.59 -13.86 3.61
CA THR A 317 -3.80 -12.66 3.87
C THR A 317 -2.33 -12.89 3.57
N VAL A 318 -1.74 -13.99 4.05
CA VAL A 318 -0.34 -14.33 3.78
C VAL A 318 -0.10 -14.44 2.27
N ILE A 319 -0.93 -15.21 1.56
CA ILE A 319 -0.80 -15.37 0.09
C ILE A 319 -0.90 -14.02 -0.61
N THR A 320 -1.87 -13.19 -0.22
CA THR A 320 -2.12 -11.88 -0.83
C THR A 320 -0.99 -10.89 -0.57
N VAL A 321 -0.51 -10.81 0.67
CA VAL A 321 0.58 -9.93 1.10
C VAL A 321 1.88 -10.31 0.40
N VAL A 322 2.22 -11.60 0.36
CA VAL A 322 3.42 -12.09 -0.35
C VAL A 322 3.34 -11.78 -1.85
N TRP A 323 2.17 -11.95 -2.47
CA TRP A 323 1.98 -11.63 -3.87
C TRP A 323 2.18 -10.14 -4.16
N TYR A 324 1.53 -9.25 -3.40
CA TYR A 324 1.69 -7.81 -3.61
C TYR A 324 3.09 -7.31 -3.25
N TRP A 325 3.73 -7.87 -2.23
CA TRP A 325 5.13 -7.60 -1.93
C TRP A 325 6.03 -7.90 -3.13
N LEU A 326 5.89 -9.10 -3.73
CA LEU A 326 6.65 -9.50 -4.91
C LEU A 326 6.44 -8.51 -6.07
N VAL A 327 5.18 -8.16 -6.36
CA VAL A 327 4.85 -7.20 -7.42
C VAL A 327 5.51 -5.85 -7.17
N VAL A 328 5.38 -5.29 -5.96
CA VAL A 328 5.94 -3.98 -5.60
C VAL A 328 7.46 -4.00 -5.67
N VAL A 329 8.11 -5.03 -5.12
CA VAL A 329 9.57 -5.19 -5.18
C VAL A 329 10.06 -5.27 -6.62
N VAL A 330 9.43 -6.08 -7.46
CA VAL A 330 9.82 -6.22 -8.88
C VAL A 330 9.62 -4.90 -9.62
N LEU A 331 8.44 -4.28 -9.54
CA LEU A 331 8.17 -3.05 -10.28
C LEU A 331 9.05 -1.88 -9.82
N TYR A 332 9.28 -1.74 -8.51
CA TYR A 332 10.14 -0.68 -8.00
C TYR A 332 11.62 -0.90 -8.34
N SER A 333 12.11 -2.14 -8.27
CA SER A 333 13.50 -2.47 -8.63
C SER A 333 13.83 -2.15 -10.08
N PHE A 334 12.81 -2.13 -10.95
CA PHE A 334 12.94 -1.77 -12.37
C PHE A 334 12.36 -0.39 -12.69
N SER A 335 11.97 0.41 -11.70
CA SER A 335 11.24 1.68 -11.90
C SER A 335 11.92 2.65 -12.85
N SER A 336 13.25 2.84 -12.75
CA SER A 336 14.00 3.68 -13.68
C SER A 336 13.88 3.18 -15.13
N ARG A 337 14.08 1.88 -15.35
CA ARG A 337 13.90 1.25 -16.67
C ARG A 337 12.47 1.33 -17.18
N ILE A 338 11.47 1.31 -16.29
CA ILE A 338 10.06 1.46 -16.66
C ILE A 338 9.79 2.88 -17.15
N VAL A 339 10.37 3.89 -16.50
CA VAL A 339 10.24 5.28 -16.93
C VAL A 339 10.93 5.50 -18.28
N ASP A 340 12.17 5.01 -18.43
CA ASP A 340 12.94 5.16 -19.67
C ASP A 340 12.33 4.34 -20.83
N TYR A 341 11.83 3.14 -20.52
CA TYR A 341 11.29 2.18 -21.48
C TYR A 341 9.98 1.57 -20.95
N PRO A 342 8.82 2.24 -21.15
CA PRO A 342 7.52 1.77 -20.65
C PRO A 342 7.14 0.33 -21.04
N ALA A 343 7.64 -0.14 -22.18
CA ALA A 343 7.47 -1.53 -22.63
C ALA A 343 8.06 -2.55 -21.64
N VAL A 344 9.16 -2.22 -20.96
CA VAL A 344 9.75 -3.09 -19.92
C VAL A 344 8.77 -3.28 -18.78
N GLY A 345 8.12 -2.22 -18.29
CA GLY A 345 7.11 -2.32 -17.24
C GLY A 345 5.91 -3.17 -17.64
N ALA A 346 5.41 -2.97 -18.86
CA ALA A 346 4.31 -3.75 -19.40
C ALA A 346 4.65 -5.25 -19.48
N LEU A 347 5.84 -5.60 -19.97
CA LEU A 347 6.32 -6.98 -20.05
C LEU A 347 6.54 -7.59 -18.67
N LEU A 348 7.05 -6.83 -17.69
CA LEU A 348 7.18 -7.28 -16.30
C LEU A 348 5.82 -7.60 -15.67
N VAL A 349 4.80 -6.76 -15.89
CA VAL A 349 3.43 -7.07 -15.45
C VAL A 349 2.91 -8.32 -16.13
N GLY A 350 3.11 -8.47 -17.44
CA GLY A 350 2.75 -9.68 -18.18
C GLY A 350 3.40 -10.93 -17.60
N LEU A 351 4.71 -10.88 -17.33
CA LEU A 351 5.47 -11.97 -16.71
C LEU A 351 4.94 -12.31 -15.31
N LEU A 352 4.67 -11.32 -14.47
CA LEU A 352 4.06 -11.52 -13.16
C LEU A 352 2.70 -12.21 -13.29
N LEU A 353 1.85 -11.81 -14.24
CA LEU A 353 0.57 -12.48 -14.46
C LEU A 353 0.72 -13.93 -14.94
N VAL A 354 1.70 -14.24 -15.78
CA VAL A 354 2.03 -15.61 -16.19
C VAL A 354 2.47 -16.43 -14.97
N VAL A 355 3.37 -15.90 -14.14
CA VAL A 355 3.82 -16.54 -12.89
C VAL A 355 2.62 -16.79 -11.97
N ARG A 356 1.73 -15.78 -11.81
CA ARG A 356 0.51 -15.92 -11.00
C ARG A 356 -0.38 -17.04 -11.52
N ALA A 357 -0.61 -17.11 -12.83
CA ALA A 357 -1.41 -18.16 -13.44
C ALA A 357 -0.81 -19.54 -13.19
N GLY A 358 0.49 -19.71 -13.41
CA GLY A 358 1.20 -20.99 -13.21
C GLY A 358 1.24 -21.46 -11.75
N VAL A 359 1.32 -20.55 -10.79
CA VAL A 359 1.37 -20.89 -9.35
C VAL A 359 -0.05 -21.05 -8.75
N THR A 360 -1.10 -20.63 -9.46
CA THR A 360 -2.50 -20.70 -8.97
C THR A 360 -2.93 -22.09 -8.50
N PRO A 361 -2.67 -23.20 -9.22
CA PRO A 361 -3.07 -24.53 -8.77
C PRO A 361 -2.47 -24.87 -7.39
N ALA A 362 -1.19 -24.57 -7.17
CA ALA A 362 -0.53 -24.80 -5.88
C ALA A 362 -1.11 -23.91 -4.76
N LEU A 363 -1.48 -22.67 -5.07
CA LEU A 363 -2.13 -21.77 -4.11
C LEU A 363 -3.53 -22.24 -3.72
N VAL A 364 -4.30 -22.78 -4.67
CA VAL A 364 -5.61 -23.38 -4.40
C VAL A 364 -5.46 -24.56 -3.44
N VAL A 365 -4.45 -25.41 -3.66
CA VAL A 365 -4.13 -26.54 -2.78
C VAL A 365 -3.71 -26.11 -1.38
N LEU A 366 -2.88 -25.08 -1.27
CA LEU A 366 -2.45 -24.57 0.02
C LEU A 366 -3.59 -23.91 0.82
N ALA A 367 -4.52 -23.26 0.11
CA ALA A 367 -5.59 -22.49 0.71
C ALA A 367 -6.76 -23.37 1.21
N ASN A 368 -7.07 -24.47 0.52
CA ASN A 368 -8.31 -25.24 0.72
C ASN A 368 -8.06 -26.68 1.19
N GLY A 369 -9.08 -27.30 1.79
CA GLY A 369 -9.13 -28.76 1.96
C GLY A 369 -9.40 -29.40 0.61
N ILE A 370 -8.57 -30.38 0.23
CA ILE A 370 -8.67 -31.07 -1.06
C ILE A 370 -8.75 -32.56 -0.82
N ASP A 371 -9.78 -33.15 -1.42
CA ASP A 371 -9.93 -34.59 -1.55
C ASP A 371 -10.08 -34.98 -3.02
N SER A 372 -9.86 -36.26 -3.33
CA SER A 372 -10.27 -36.81 -4.62
C SER A 372 -11.79 -36.85 -4.73
N VAL A 373 -12.32 -36.56 -5.92
CA VAL A 373 -13.73 -36.82 -6.23
C VAL A 373 -13.96 -38.34 -6.31
N THR A 374 -15.22 -38.80 -6.18
CA THR A 374 -15.58 -40.20 -6.43
C THR A 374 -15.18 -40.64 -7.84
N ASP A 375 -14.83 -41.92 -8.00
CA ASP A 375 -14.31 -42.46 -9.26
C ASP A 375 -15.31 -42.28 -10.43
N GLU A 376 -16.61 -42.38 -10.15
CA GLU A 376 -17.69 -42.24 -11.15
C GLU A 376 -17.75 -40.82 -11.73
N VAL A 377 -17.81 -39.80 -10.87
CA VAL A 377 -17.84 -38.39 -11.31
C VAL A 377 -16.52 -38.00 -11.95
N ALA A 378 -15.40 -38.49 -11.40
CA ALA A 378 -14.09 -38.23 -11.98
C ALA A 378 -13.93 -38.89 -13.35
N ALA A 379 -14.54 -40.06 -13.59
CA ALA A 379 -14.57 -40.70 -14.91
C ALA A 379 -15.44 -39.91 -15.89
N ASP A 380 -16.64 -39.48 -15.48
CA ASP A 380 -17.55 -38.67 -16.30
C ASP A 380 -16.93 -37.34 -16.76
N ILE A 381 -16.25 -36.64 -15.84
CA ILE A 381 -15.54 -35.40 -16.14
C ILE A 381 -14.35 -35.66 -17.07
N ARG A 382 -13.62 -36.77 -16.89
CA ARG A 382 -12.49 -37.13 -17.76
C ARG A 382 -12.95 -37.48 -19.16
N GLU A 383 -14.03 -38.24 -19.30
CA GLU A 383 -14.63 -38.56 -20.61
C GLU A 383 -14.97 -37.26 -21.38
N LEU A 384 -15.63 -36.30 -20.73
CA LEU A 384 -15.91 -35.00 -21.34
C LEU A 384 -14.63 -34.26 -21.76
N CYS A 385 -13.56 -34.34 -20.97
CA CYS A 385 -12.28 -33.73 -21.30
C CYS A 385 -11.59 -34.44 -22.49
N ASP A 386 -11.65 -35.77 -22.54
CA ASP A 386 -11.08 -36.60 -23.59
C ASP A 386 -11.78 -36.37 -24.93
N ASP A 387 -13.11 -36.25 -24.95
CA ASP A 387 -13.91 -35.94 -26.14
C ASP A 387 -13.50 -34.62 -26.79
N VAL A 388 -13.03 -33.67 -25.99
CA VAL A 388 -12.53 -32.37 -26.43
C VAL A 388 -11.00 -32.32 -26.42
N GLY A 389 -10.29 -33.45 -26.33
CA GLY A 389 -8.83 -33.51 -26.44
C GLY A 389 -8.06 -32.68 -25.41
N ILE A 390 -8.58 -32.55 -24.19
CA ILE A 390 -7.92 -31.88 -23.06
C ILE A 390 -7.46 -32.94 -22.06
N ASP A 391 -6.14 -33.06 -21.90
CA ASP A 391 -5.56 -33.88 -20.86
C ASP A 391 -5.56 -33.14 -19.51
N VAL A 392 -6.28 -33.70 -18.54
CA VAL A 392 -6.36 -33.18 -17.17
C VAL A 392 -5.58 -34.08 -16.22
N ARG A 393 -4.67 -33.48 -15.45
CA ARG A 393 -3.82 -34.18 -14.48
C ARG A 393 -4.61 -34.73 -13.30
N GLY A 394 -5.75 -34.12 -12.97
CA GLY A 394 -6.58 -34.54 -11.87
C GLY A 394 -7.87 -33.73 -11.75
N VAL A 395 -8.87 -34.37 -11.16
CA VAL A 395 -10.15 -33.76 -10.77
C VAL A 395 -10.23 -33.85 -9.24
N TYR A 396 -10.39 -32.70 -8.60
CA TYR A 396 -10.32 -32.57 -7.15
C TYR A 396 -11.60 -31.96 -6.60
N ARG A 397 -12.01 -32.46 -5.43
CA ARG A 397 -13.08 -31.89 -4.61
C ARG A 397 -12.49 -30.81 -3.71
N LEU A 398 -13.08 -29.62 -3.75
CA LEU A 398 -12.81 -28.55 -2.81
C LEU A 398 -13.86 -28.57 -1.71
N GLU A 399 -13.43 -28.71 -0.46
CA GLU A 399 -14.32 -28.52 0.69
C GLU A 399 -14.65 -27.03 0.86
N THR A 400 -15.91 -26.66 0.71
CA THR A 400 -16.38 -25.30 1.01
C THR A 400 -16.64 -25.11 2.51
N GLY A 401 -16.91 -26.22 3.20
CA GLY A 401 -17.18 -26.28 4.64
C GLY A 401 -18.31 -25.34 5.05
N ASP A 402 -18.04 -24.44 5.98
CA ASP A 402 -19.06 -23.52 6.51
C ASP A 402 -19.41 -22.38 5.53
N SER A 403 -18.86 -22.38 4.30
CA SER A 403 -19.12 -21.37 3.28
C SER A 403 -19.76 -21.91 2.01
N PRO A 404 -21.03 -22.35 2.08
CA PRO A 404 -21.70 -22.97 0.95
C PRO A 404 -21.59 -22.11 -0.30
N GLN A 405 -21.00 -22.67 -1.33
CA GLN A 405 -20.85 -22.08 -2.64
C GLN A 405 -20.67 -23.16 -3.70
N MET A 406 -21.58 -23.19 -4.67
CA MET A 406 -21.35 -23.95 -5.89
C MET A 406 -20.35 -23.20 -6.77
N ASN A 407 -19.23 -23.86 -7.07
CA ASN A 407 -18.22 -23.34 -7.97
C ASN A 407 -17.43 -24.49 -8.62
N GLY A 408 -16.97 -24.24 -9.84
CA GLY A 408 -16.02 -25.10 -10.56
C GLY A 408 -14.96 -24.21 -11.18
N HIS A 409 -13.71 -24.69 -11.22
CA HIS A 409 -12.65 -23.93 -11.88
C HIS A 409 -11.61 -24.86 -12.50
N LEU A 410 -11.26 -24.60 -13.75
CA LEU A 410 -10.13 -25.20 -14.45
C LEU A 410 -8.92 -24.26 -14.42
N THR A 411 -7.80 -24.73 -13.87
CA THR A 411 -6.57 -23.93 -13.75
C THR A 411 -5.33 -24.70 -14.17
N GLY A 412 -4.27 -23.98 -14.50
CA GLY A 412 -2.99 -24.56 -14.90
C GLY A 412 -2.33 -23.86 -16.07
N LEU A 413 -1.26 -24.47 -16.57
CA LEU A 413 -0.52 -24.03 -17.75
C LEU A 413 -0.91 -24.93 -18.94
N PRO A 414 -0.66 -24.48 -20.20
CA PRO A 414 -0.86 -25.32 -21.37
C PRO A 414 -0.24 -26.73 -21.23
N GLY A 415 -1.08 -27.77 -21.34
CA GLY A 415 -0.69 -29.18 -21.16
C GLY A 415 -0.61 -29.68 -19.72
N LEU A 416 -0.94 -28.84 -18.73
CA LEU A 416 -0.93 -29.17 -17.31
C LEU A 416 -2.16 -28.53 -16.64
N TYR A 417 -3.32 -29.18 -16.79
CA TYR A 417 -4.59 -28.67 -16.26
C TYR A 417 -5.08 -29.50 -15.07
N TRP A 418 -5.72 -28.81 -14.13
CA TRP A 418 -6.42 -29.40 -12.99
C TRP A 418 -7.83 -28.83 -12.92
N ILE A 419 -8.79 -29.70 -12.63
CA ILE A 419 -10.18 -29.32 -12.40
C ILE A 419 -10.46 -29.38 -10.91
N PHE A 420 -10.95 -28.28 -10.36
CA PHE A 420 -11.40 -28.19 -8.99
C PHE A 420 -12.90 -27.94 -8.97
N VAL A 421 -13.65 -28.77 -8.25
CA VAL A 421 -15.11 -28.69 -8.13
C VAL A 421 -15.48 -28.65 -6.66
N THR A 422 -16.38 -27.76 -6.25
CA THR A 422 -16.81 -27.70 -4.85
C THR A 422 -17.69 -28.88 -4.47
N ASP A 423 -17.62 -29.30 -3.21
CA ASP A 423 -18.55 -30.25 -2.59
C ASP A 423 -20.03 -29.88 -2.83
N ASP A 424 -20.41 -28.62 -2.62
CA ASP A 424 -21.79 -28.17 -2.86
C ASP A 424 -22.21 -28.34 -4.32
N LEU A 425 -21.30 -28.14 -5.28
CA LEU A 425 -21.63 -28.33 -6.69
C LEU A 425 -21.93 -29.81 -6.96
N LEU A 426 -21.09 -30.71 -6.45
CA LEU A 426 -21.27 -32.15 -6.59
C LEU A 426 -22.54 -32.66 -5.91
N GLU A 427 -22.92 -32.07 -4.77
CA GLU A 427 -24.09 -32.48 -4.00
C GLU A 427 -25.40 -31.90 -4.55
N GLN A 428 -25.36 -30.74 -5.22
CA GLN A 428 -26.55 -30.00 -5.62
C GLN A 428 -26.86 -30.04 -7.11
N CYS A 429 -25.89 -30.42 -7.96
CA CYS A 429 -26.10 -30.57 -9.39
C CYS A 429 -26.23 -32.04 -9.81
N ASP A 430 -27.05 -32.27 -10.84
CA ASP A 430 -27.03 -33.54 -11.57
C ASP A 430 -25.82 -33.62 -12.52
N SER A 431 -25.56 -34.81 -13.06
CA SER A 431 -24.43 -35.06 -13.98
C SER A 431 -24.44 -34.14 -15.21
N ALA A 432 -25.62 -33.82 -15.76
CA ALA A 432 -25.71 -32.94 -16.92
C ALA A 432 -25.31 -31.51 -16.58
N GLN A 433 -25.73 -31.01 -15.42
CA GLN A 433 -25.34 -29.69 -14.91
C GLN A 433 -23.85 -29.64 -14.56
N ILE A 434 -23.29 -30.70 -13.96
CA ILE A 434 -21.84 -30.81 -13.70
C ILE A 434 -21.07 -30.74 -15.02
N ARG A 435 -21.47 -31.53 -16.03
CA ARG A 435 -20.89 -31.50 -17.38
C ARG A 435 -20.97 -30.10 -17.98
N ALA A 436 -22.09 -29.38 -17.84
CA ALA A 436 -22.21 -28.01 -18.33
C ALA A 436 -21.27 -27.02 -17.64
N VAL A 437 -21.05 -27.13 -16.32
CA VAL A 437 -20.05 -26.31 -15.62
C VAL A 437 -18.64 -26.60 -16.14
N VAL A 438 -18.28 -27.88 -16.27
CA VAL A 438 -16.96 -28.26 -16.79
C VAL A 438 -16.79 -27.82 -18.25
N ALA A 439 -17.81 -27.97 -19.08
CA ALA A 439 -17.81 -27.49 -20.46
C ALA A 439 -17.63 -25.97 -20.55
N HIS A 440 -18.22 -25.20 -19.64
CA HIS A 440 -18.01 -23.76 -19.53
C HIS A 440 -16.54 -23.42 -19.21
N GLU A 441 -15.94 -24.10 -18.22
CA GLU A 441 -14.52 -23.94 -17.89
C GLU A 441 -13.59 -24.33 -19.05
N ILE A 442 -13.93 -25.39 -19.78
CA ILE A 442 -13.25 -25.79 -21.02
C ILE A 442 -13.39 -24.70 -22.10
N GLY A 443 -14.55 -24.07 -22.20
CA GLY A 443 -14.79 -22.93 -23.09
C GLY A 443 -13.81 -21.79 -22.82
N HIS A 444 -13.47 -21.53 -21.54
CA HIS A 444 -12.40 -20.57 -21.21
C HIS A 444 -11.03 -20.96 -21.74
N LEU A 445 -10.74 -22.26 -21.72
CA LEU A 445 -9.48 -22.79 -22.22
C LEU A 445 -9.38 -22.70 -23.75
N ARG A 446 -10.38 -23.23 -24.45
CA ARG A 446 -10.46 -23.21 -25.93
C ARG A 446 -10.51 -21.79 -26.48
N GLY A 447 -11.14 -20.87 -25.76
CA GLY A 447 -11.15 -19.45 -26.09
C GLY A 447 -9.83 -18.72 -25.86
N TYR A 448 -8.81 -19.37 -25.30
CA TYR A 448 -7.54 -18.76 -24.86
C TYR A 448 -7.77 -17.54 -23.96
N HIS A 449 -8.74 -17.61 -23.05
CA HIS A 449 -9.19 -16.45 -22.29
C HIS A 449 -8.12 -15.91 -21.35
N ILE A 450 -7.32 -16.76 -20.70
CA ILE A 450 -6.21 -16.34 -19.84
C ILE A 450 -5.09 -15.65 -20.66
N PRO A 451 -4.54 -16.25 -21.74
CA PRO A 451 -3.56 -15.56 -22.59
C PRO A 451 -4.05 -14.23 -23.16
N LYS A 452 -5.31 -14.17 -23.63
CA LYS A 452 -5.91 -12.92 -24.14
C LYS A 452 -6.01 -11.84 -23.04
N ARG A 453 -6.37 -12.22 -21.80
CA ARG A 453 -6.36 -11.30 -20.64
C ARG A 453 -4.95 -10.76 -20.39
N ILE A 454 -3.93 -11.64 -20.36
CA ILE A 454 -2.54 -11.23 -20.13
C ILE A 454 -2.07 -10.28 -21.23
N LEU A 455 -2.32 -10.59 -22.51
CA LEU A 455 -1.95 -9.71 -23.63
C LEU A 455 -2.65 -8.34 -23.53
N PHE A 456 -3.94 -8.33 -23.19
CA PHE A 456 -4.66 -7.09 -22.92
C PHE A 456 -4.05 -6.30 -21.77
N SER A 457 -3.67 -6.97 -20.67
CA SER A 457 -3.01 -6.33 -19.53
C SER A 457 -1.68 -5.71 -19.93
N VAL A 458 -0.87 -6.39 -20.75
CA VAL A 458 0.40 -5.85 -21.27
C VAL A 458 0.14 -4.58 -22.08
N GLY A 459 -0.81 -4.59 -23.01
CA GLY A 459 -1.18 -3.41 -23.78
C GLY A 459 -1.69 -2.26 -22.90
N TYR A 460 -2.55 -2.55 -21.93
CA TYR A 460 -3.07 -1.57 -20.99
C TYR A 460 -1.95 -0.92 -20.16
N TRP A 461 -1.06 -1.73 -19.58
CA TRP A 461 0.01 -1.22 -18.73
C TRP A 461 1.12 -0.54 -19.54
N PHE A 462 1.31 -0.88 -20.81
CA PHE A 462 2.17 -0.11 -21.70
C PHE A 462 1.70 1.34 -21.83
N VAL A 463 0.39 1.55 -22.06
CA VAL A 463 -0.20 2.89 -22.10
C VAL A 463 -0.08 3.57 -20.73
N GLY A 464 -0.38 2.85 -19.64
CA GLY A 464 -0.28 3.39 -18.28
C GLY A 464 1.12 3.85 -17.90
N PHE A 465 2.15 3.05 -18.20
CA PHE A 465 3.54 3.42 -17.94
C PHE A 465 4.06 4.51 -18.87
N THR A 466 3.57 4.57 -20.12
CA THR A 466 3.89 5.69 -21.04
C THR A 466 3.30 7.00 -20.53
N ALA A 467 2.08 6.98 -19.99
CA ALA A 467 1.49 8.15 -19.36
C ALA A 467 2.28 8.55 -18.10
N TYR A 468 2.72 7.57 -17.31
CA TYR A 468 3.53 7.81 -16.12
C TYR A 468 4.93 8.35 -16.42
N SER A 469 5.57 7.95 -17.52
CA SER A 469 6.88 8.49 -17.91
C SER A 469 6.81 9.96 -18.32
N VAL A 470 5.66 10.42 -18.83
CA VAL A 470 5.41 11.84 -19.12
C VAL A 470 4.97 12.61 -17.87
N VAL A 471 4.13 11.99 -17.03
CA VAL A 471 3.60 12.60 -15.80
C VAL A 471 3.86 11.64 -14.62
N PRO A 472 5.04 11.74 -13.96
CA PRO A 472 5.45 10.81 -12.91
C PRO A 472 4.70 11.09 -11.59
N SER A 473 3.42 10.70 -11.58
CA SER A 473 2.51 10.90 -10.44
C SER A 473 1.99 9.55 -9.95
N ILE A 474 2.15 9.29 -8.65
CA ILE A 474 1.59 8.10 -8.01
C ILE A 474 0.06 8.05 -8.13
N TRP A 475 -0.61 9.21 -8.15
CA TRP A 475 -2.06 9.28 -8.33
C TRP A 475 -2.50 8.78 -9.70
N LEU A 476 -1.73 9.05 -10.76
CA LEU A 476 -1.99 8.52 -12.08
C LEU A 476 -1.94 6.99 -12.08
N LEU A 477 -0.91 6.41 -11.43
CA LEU A 477 -0.80 4.95 -11.30
C LEU A 477 -1.94 4.35 -10.49
N LEU A 478 -2.33 4.98 -9.37
CA LEU A 478 -3.46 4.52 -8.55
C LEU A 478 -4.79 4.55 -9.31
N ILE A 479 -5.03 5.61 -10.08
CA ILE A 479 -6.20 5.72 -10.97
C ILE A 479 -6.14 4.65 -12.05
N ALA A 480 -4.97 4.41 -12.66
CA ALA A 480 -4.79 3.37 -13.66
C ALA A 480 -5.02 1.96 -13.07
N VAL A 481 -4.56 1.66 -11.85
CA VAL A 481 -4.84 0.40 -11.16
C VAL A 481 -6.34 0.26 -10.90
N ALA A 482 -7.00 1.29 -10.38
CA ALA A 482 -8.43 1.27 -10.09
C ALA A 482 -9.26 1.08 -11.37
N PHE A 483 -8.95 1.83 -12.42
CA PHE A 483 -9.65 1.72 -13.71
C PHE A 483 -9.43 0.35 -14.36
N TYR A 484 -8.20 -0.18 -14.28
CA TYR A 484 -7.89 -1.54 -14.74
C TYR A 484 -8.75 -2.58 -14.03
N ARG A 485 -8.81 -2.50 -12.69
CA ARG A 485 -9.49 -3.47 -11.83
C ARG A 485 -11.02 -3.45 -11.97
N PHE A 486 -11.62 -2.28 -12.13
CA PHE A 486 -13.08 -2.10 -12.12
C PHE A 486 -13.72 -1.93 -13.50
N TYR A 487 -12.94 -1.68 -14.55
CA TYR A 487 -13.53 -1.40 -15.88
C TYR A 487 -12.79 -2.12 -17.00
N ALA A 488 -11.48 -1.89 -17.14
CA ALA A 488 -10.74 -2.35 -18.32
C ALA A 488 -10.76 -3.89 -18.43
N LEU A 489 -10.44 -4.59 -17.33
CA LEU A 489 -10.47 -6.06 -17.32
C LEU A 489 -11.89 -6.59 -17.52
N GLY A 490 -12.87 -5.94 -16.89
CA GLY A 490 -14.28 -6.32 -16.95
C GLY A 490 -14.85 -6.35 -18.36
N TRP A 491 -14.41 -5.44 -19.23
CA TRP A 491 -14.82 -5.41 -20.63
C TRP A 491 -14.41 -6.67 -21.38
N VAL A 492 -13.18 -7.14 -21.16
CA VAL A 492 -12.67 -8.36 -21.78
C VAL A 492 -13.31 -9.59 -21.16
N THR A 493 -13.37 -9.68 -19.83
CA THR A 493 -13.90 -10.87 -19.16
C THR A 493 -15.38 -11.07 -19.42
N THR A 494 -16.18 -10.01 -19.52
CA THR A 494 -17.61 -10.12 -19.81
C THR A 494 -17.88 -10.77 -21.17
N ALA A 495 -17.12 -10.39 -22.20
CA ALA A 495 -17.25 -11.01 -23.53
C ALA A 495 -16.84 -12.50 -23.52
N GLN A 496 -15.83 -12.82 -22.72
CA GLN A 496 -15.32 -14.19 -22.58
C GLN A 496 -16.31 -15.12 -21.86
N GLU A 497 -17.14 -14.61 -20.95
CA GLU A 497 -18.20 -15.40 -20.31
C GLU A 497 -19.27 -15.84 -21.32
N TYR A 498 -19.69 -14.94 -22.22
CA TYR A 498 -20.63 -15.29 -23.29
C TYR A 498 -20.04 -16.31 -24.26
N ALA A 499 -18.76 -16.16 -24.63
CA ALA A 499 -18.08 -17.15 -25.48
C ALA A 499 -17.97 -18.53 -24.80
N ALA A 500 -17.72 -18.56 -23.48
CA ALA A 500 -17.66 -19.80 -22.72
C ALA A 500 -19.06 -20.45 -22.57
N ASP A 501 -20.12 -19.65 -22.39
CA ASP A 501 -21.51 -20.12 -22.41
C ASP A 501 -21.91 -20.74 -23.75
N ALA A 502 -21.58 -20.07 -24.86
CA ALA A 502 -21.84 -20.58 -26.20
C ALA A 502 -21.10 -21.91 -26.46
N TYR A 503 -19.85 -22.01 -26.02
CA TYR A 503 -19.10 -23.27 -26.09
C TYR A 503 -19.77 -24.37 -25.26
N ALA A 504 -20.13 -24.08 -24.01
CA ALA A 504 -20.80 -25.05 -23.14
C ALA A 504 -22.12 -25.53 -23.73
N ALA A 505 -22.89 -24.63 -24.35
CA ALA A 505 -24.14 -24.96 -25.01
C ALA A 505 -23.91 -25.88 -26.22
N SER A 506 -22.85 -25.65 -27.00
CA SER A 506 -22.48 -26.51 -28.13
C SER A 506 -21.98 -27.90 -27.71
N ALA A 507 -21.31 -27.99 -26.55
CA ALA A 507 -20.78 -29.25 -26.02
C ALA A 507 -21.82 -30.06 -25.22
N THR A 508 -22.92 -29.41 -24.81
CA THR A 508 -24.01 -30.05 -24.06
C THR A 508 -25.35 -29.72 -24.74
N SER A 509 -26.11 -28.77 -24.21
CA SER A 509 -27.24 -28.13 -24.87
C SER A 509 -27.49 -26.75 -24.25
N PRO A 510 -28.10 -25.79 -24.97
CA PRO A 510 -28.53 -24.52 -24.39
C PRO A 510 -29.39 -24.70 -23.14
N GLU A 511 -30.30 -25.67 -23.14
CA GLU A 511 -31.20 -25.99 -22.03
C GLU A 511 -30.44 -26.45 -20.79
N THR A 512 -29.41 -27.30 -20.97
CA THR A 512 -28.56 -27.77 -19.87
C THR A 512 -27.78 -26.61 -19.25
N VAL A 513 -27.23 -25.70 -20.06
CA VAL A 513 -26.50 -24.52 -19.55
C VAL A 513 -27.43 -23.57 -18.82
N VAL A 514 -28.63 -23.32 -19.34
CA VAL A 514 -29.65 -22.50 -18.64
C VAL A 514 -30.04 -23.13 -17.31
N SER A 515 -30.32 -24.43 -17.29
CA SER A 515 -30.65 -25.19 -16.07
C SER A 515 -29.52 -25.07 -15.03
N MET A 516 -28.27 -25.25 -15.45
CA MET A 516 -27.09 -25.09 -14.62
C MET A 516 -26.96 -23.67 -14.05
N LEU A 517 -27.11 -22.63 -14.87
CA LEU A 517 -27.04 -21.23 -14.43
C LEU A 517 -28.16 -20.88 -13.44
N GLU A 518 -29.36 -21.42 -13.64
CA GLU A 518 -30.47 -21.24 -12.71
C GLU A 518 -30.21 -21.94 -11.38
N ARG A 519 -29.64 -23.15 -11.41
CA ARG A 519 -29.25 -23.89 -10.21
C ARG A 519 -28.18 -23.15 -9.41
N LEU A 520 -27.14 -22.64 -10.08
CA LEU A 520 -26.11 -21.79 -9.47
C LEU A 520 -26.72 -20.52 -8.86
N ALA A 521 -27.63 -19.84 -9.58
CA ALA A 521 -28.26 -18.62 -9.10
C ALA A 521 -29.10 -18.86 -7.84
N GLN A 522 -29.84 -19.97 -7.81
CA GLN A 522 -30.69 -20.35 -6.68
C GLN A 522 -29.84 -20.69 -5.46
N PHE A 523 -28.88 -21.61 -5.59
CA PHE A 523 -28.07 -22.07 -4.46
C PHE A 523 -27.18 -20.96 -3.91
N ASN A 524 -26.48 -20.23 -4.79
CA ASN A 524 -25.63 -19.12 -4.36
C ASN A 524 -26.42 -17.85 -4.00
N ILE A 525 -27.76 -17.88 -4.04
CA ILE A 525 -28.67 -16.75 -3.74
C ILE A 525 -28.23 -15.47 -4.48
N MET A 526 -28.07 -15.58 -5.80
CA MET A 526 -27.53 -14.51 -6.63
C MET A 526 -28.63 -13.59 -7.13
N LYS A 527 -28.37 -12.27 -7.10
CA LYS A 527 -29.22 -11.29 -7.79
C LYS A 527 -29.13 -11.54 -9.31
N ARG A 528 -30.26 -11.79 -9.95
CA ARG A 528 -30.33 -12.17 -11.38
C ARG A 528 -29.89 -11.06 -12.33
N ASP A 529 -30.23 -9.81 -12.04
CA ASP A 529 -29.76 -8.62 -12.77
C ASP A 529 -29.14 -7.60 -11.81
N ARG A 530 -27.93 -7.16 -12.12
CA ARG A 530 -27.14 -6.21 -11.33
C ARG A 530 -26.91 -4.87 -12.04
N GLY A 531 -27.29 -4.78 -13.32
CA GLY A 531 -26.98 -3.64 -14.18
C GLY A 531 -25.57 -3.64 -14.76
N ARG A 532 -25.40 -2.97 -15.91
CA ARG A 532 -24.19 -3.02 -16.75
C ARG A 532 -22.90 -2.57 -16.03
N GLN A 533 -22.96 -1.54 -15.20
CA GLN A 533 -21.77 -1.05 -14.49
C GLN A 533 -21.23 -2.09 -13.51
N LYS A 534 -22.11 -2.80 -12.80
CA LYS A 534 -21.72 -3.85 -11.85
C LYS A 534 -21.24 -5.11 -12.55
N ASP A 535 -21.80 -5.42 -13.72
CA ASP A 535 -21.34 -6.53 -14.54
C ASP A 535 -19.89 -6.30 -14.99
N LEU A 536 -19.58 -5.09 -15.47
CA LEU A 536 -18.20 -4.71 -15.80
C LEU A 536 -17.29 -4.73 -14.58
N ALA A 537 -17.71 -4.13 -13.45
CA ALA A 537 -16.87 -4.08 -12.24
C ALA A 537 -16.55 -5.44 -11.64
N ASN A 538 -17.48 -6.39 -11.72
CA ASN A 538 -17.27 -7.75 -11.26
C ASN A 538 -16.61 -8.64 -12.33
N GLY A 539 -16.59 -8.19 -13.59
CA GLY A 539 -16.05 -8.94 -14.72
C GLY A 539 -16.92 -10.10 -15.18
N HIS A 540 -18.16 -10.20 -14.70
CA HIS A 540 -19.11 -11.24 -15.10
C HIS A 540 -20.47 -10.61 -15.42
N PRO A 541 -21.08 -10.92 -16.59
CA PRO A 541 -22.44 -10.51 -16.88
C PRO A 541 -23.41 -11.12 -15.88
N SER A 542 -24.50 -10.42 -15.62
CA SER A 542 -25.56 -10.93 -14.75
C SER A 542 -26.15 -12.23 -15.32
N ILE A 543 -26.52 -13.16 -14.44
CA ILE A 543 -27.06 -14.47 -14.86
C ILE A 543 -28.27 -14.31 -15.79
N GLN A 544 -29.14 -13.31 -15.54
CA GLN A 544 -30.28 -13.06 -16.41
C GLN A 544 -29.87 -12.77 -17.86
N LYS A 545 -28.83 -11.96 -18.07
CA LYS A 545 -28.33 -11.65 -19.42
C LYS A 545 -27.71 -12.84 -20.11
N ARG A 546 -27.00 -13.70 -19.36
CA ARG A 546 -26.43 -14.95 -19.89
C ARG A 546 -27.53 -15.90 -20.35
N ILE A 547 -28.57 -16.09 -19.53
CA ILE A 547 -29.74 -16.90 -19.87
C ILE A 547 -30.50 -16.34 -21.06
N THR A 548 -30.72 -15.01 -21.12
CA THR A 548 -31.38 -14.38 -22.27
C THR A 548 -30.59 -14.62 -23.55
N GLN A 549 -29.28 -14.38 -23.55
CA GLN A 549 -28.43 -14.62 -24.72
C GLN A 549 -28.51 -16.07 -25.21
N LEU A 550 -28.41 -17.05 -24.30
CA LEU A 550 -28.49 -18.47 -24.65
C LEU A 550 -29.84 -18.86 -25.27
N ARG A 551 -30.94 -18.28 -24.78
CA ARG A 551 -32.27 -18.53 -25.34
C ARG A 551 -32.45 -17.88 -26.70
N ASP A 552 -31.93 -16.67 -26.89
CA ASP A 552 -31.98 -15.97 -28.16
C ASP A 552 -31.15 -16.71 -29.23
N ASP A 553 -29.95 -17.17 -28.87
CA ASP A 553 -29.08 -17.95 -29.75
C ASP A 553 -29.72 -19.31 -30.14
N ALA A 554 -30.38 -19.97 -29.19
CA ALA A 554 -31.11 -21.22 -29.44
C ALA A 554 -32.33 -21.00 -30.34
N ALA A 555 -33.08 -19.90 -30.15
CA ALA A 555 -34.21 -19.56 -31.00
C ALA A 555 -33.78 -19.28 -32.44
N ILE A 556 -32.66 -18.58 -32.65
CA ILE A 556 -32.10 -18.32 -33.99
C ILE A 556 -31.65 -19.64 -34.64
N SER A 557 -31.05 -20.55 -33.87
CA SER A 557 -30.54 -21.83 -34.40
C SER A 557 -31.64 -22.86 -34.68
N GLY A 558 -32.80 -22.73 -34.03
CA GLY A 558 -33.95 -23.63 -34.18
C GLY A 558 -34.94 -23.24 -35.28
N ASP A 559 -34.84 -22.02 -35.83
CA ASP A 559 -35.75 -21.48 -36.86
C ASP A 559 -35.27 -21.73 -38.30
N ASP A 560 -34.36 -22.69 -38.51
CA ASP A 560 -33.93 -23.10 -39.86
C ASP A 560 -34.23 -24.58 -40.18
N PRO A 561 -35.45 -24.89 -40.66
CA PRO A 561 -35.75 -26.17 -41.31
C PRO A 561 -35.57 -26.15 -42.84
N ASP A 562 -35.24 -25.03 -43.48
CA ASP A 562 -35.33 -24.85 -44.95
C ASP A 562 -34.25 -23.93 -45.59
N GLY A 563 -33.12 -23.71 -44.91
CA GLY A 563 -31.99 -22.90 -45.36
C GLY A 563 -31.21 -23.57 -46.49
N ASP A 564 -31.66 -23.31 -47.72
CA ASP A 564 -30.93 -23.59 -48.96
C ASP A 564 -29.48 -23.04 -48.88
N PRO A 565 -28.43 -23.86 -49.14
CA PRO A 565 -27.04 -23.41 -49.10
C PRO A 565 -26.65 -22.63 -50.36
N GLY A 566 -27.47 -21.65 -50.75
CA GLY A 566 -27.27 -20.74 -51.87
C GLY A 566 -27.35 -19.29 -51.43
N ASP A 567 -26.27 -18.55 -51.68
CA ASP A 567 -26.10 -17.10 -51.53
C ASP A 567 -25.79 -16.54 -50.12
N ALA A 568 -24.50 -16.57 -49.75
CA ALA A 568 -23.71 -15.39 -49.35
C ALA A 568 -22.20 -15.70 -49.23
#